data_AF-A0A0T6XF38-F1
#
_entry.id   AF-A0A0T6XF38-F1
#
_cell.length_a   1.000
_cell.length_b   1.000
_cell.length_c   1.000
_cell.angle_alpha   90.00
_cell.angle_beta   90.00
_cell.angle_gamma   90.00
#
_symmetry.space_group_name_H-M   'P 1'
#
loop_
_entity.id
_entity.type
_entity.pdbx_description
1 polymer ?
#
loop_
_entity_poly.entity_id
_entity_poly.type
_entity_poly.pdbx_seq_one_letter_code
_entity_poly.pdbx_strand_id
1 'polypeptide(L)'
;MSEFQNKAVRLTAACDGTAAAGDIVERRKKFLGAALELNQALEAAVIAGTSLPVGENTIRSPDLIIGDLMKELAVIGHLLDIDVMQAGHNTLDRRMREIRKAFKAASVRTRQSA
;
A
#
# COMPACT_ATOMS: atom_id res chain seq x y z
N MET A 1 -16.11 -4.97 1.98
CA MET A 1 -15.34 -4.60 0.78
C MET A 1 -15.71 -3.19 0.38
N SER A 2 -14.73 -2.29 0.39
CA SER A 2 -14.90 -0.87 0.03
C SER A 2 -15.27 -0.65 -1.44
N GLU A 3 -15.87 0.51 -1.76
CA GLU A 3 -16.18 0.91 -3.14
C GLU A 3 -14.93 0.92 -4.04
N PHE A 4 -13.80 1.36 -3.48
CA PHE A 4 -12.51 1.35 -4.16
C PHE A 4 -12.11 -0.06 -4.60
N GLN A 5 -12.21 -1.05 -3.70
CA GLN A 5 -11.86 -2.43 -4.03
C GLN A 5 -12.80 -3.02 -5.08
N ASN A 6 -14.10 -2.76 -4.98
CA ASN A 6 -15.08 -3.22 -5.97
C ASN A 6 -14.78 -2.64 -7.36
N LYS A 7 -14.38 -1.36 -7.43
CA LYS A 7 -13.98 -0.71 -8.68
C LYS A 7 -12.71 -1.34 -9.26
N ALA A 8 -11.71 -1.61 -8.42
CA ALA A 8 -10.46 -2.25 -8.84
C ALA A 8 -10.69 -3.65 -9.42
N VAL A 9 -11.49 -4.49 -8.75
CA VAL A 9 -11.84 -5.85 -9.21
C VAL A 9 -12.54 -5.80 -10.57
N ARG A 10 -13.56 -4.93 -10.71
CA ARG A 10 -14.29 -4.77 -11.97
C ARG A 10 -13.39 -4.31 -13.11
N LEU A 11 -12.50 -3.36 -12.85
CA LEU A 11 -11.56 -2.86 -13.84
C LEU A 11 -10.55 -3.95 -14.26
N THR A 12 -9.98 -4.67 -13.31
CA THR A 12 -9.03 -5.76 -13.60
C THR A 12 -9.69 -6.88 -14.39
N ALA A 13 -10.92 -7.27 -14.04
CA ALA A 13 -11.68 -8.25 -14.81
C ALA A 13 -11.98 -7.77 -16.24
N ALA A 14 -12.21 -6.47 -16.45
CA ALA A 14 -12.44 -5.90 -17.77
C ALA A 14 -11.17 -5.82 -18.62
N CYS A 15 -10.01 -5.53 -18.01
CA CYS A 15 -8.73 -5.38 -18.73
C CYS A 15 -8.02 -6.73 -19.00
N ASP A 16 -7.94 -7.59 -17.99
CA ASP A 16 -7.15 -8.83 -18.04
C ASP A 16 -8.02 -10.07 -18.29
N GLY A 17 -9.35 -9.92 -18.27
CA GLY A 17 -10.30 -11.02 -18.26
C GLY A 17 -10.53 -11.58 -16.84
N THR A 18 -11.70 -12.20 -16.65
CA THR A 18 -12.13 -12.72 -15.33
C THR A 18 -11.20 -13.79 -14.77
N ALA A 19 -10.65 -14.66 -15.63
CA ALA A 19 -9.72 -15.72 -15.23
C ALA A 19 -8.40 -15.15 -14.66
N ALA A 20 -7.82 -14.15 -15.32
CA ALA A 20 -6.56 -13.54 -14.87
C ALA A 20 -6.75 -12.58 -13.68
N ALA A 21 -7.96 -12.05 -13.49
CA ALA A 21 -8.33 -11.29 -12.29
C ALA A 21 -8.41 -12.19 -11.03
N GLY A 22 -8.77 -13.47 -11.23
CA GLY A 22 -8.80 -14.49 -10.18
C GLY A 22 -7.46 -15.14 -9.86
N ASP A 23 -6.43 -14.95 -10.70
CA ASP A 23 -5.12 -15.58 -10.52
C ASP A 23 -4.26 -14.81 -9.52
N ILE A 24 -4.22 -15.31 -8.28
CA ILE A 24 -3.43 -14.74 -7.18
C ILE A 24 -1.92 -14.71 -7.49
N VAL A 25 -1.39 -15.65 -8.28
CA VAL A 25 0.04 -15.69 -8.63
C VAL A 25 0.35 -14.53 -9.59
N GLU A 26 -0.52 -14.31 -10.57
CA GLU A 26 -0.39 -13.18 -11.49
C GLU A 26 -0.57 -11.84 -10.78
N ARG A 27 -1.58 -11.71 -9.91
CA ARG A 27 -1.77 -10.49 -9.09
C ARG A 27 -0.54 -10.20 -8.23
N ARG A 28 0.05 -11.23 -7.60
CA ARG A 28 1.28 -11.09 -6.81
C ARG A 28 2.45 -10.60 -7.65
N LYS A 29 2.63 -11.11 -8.87
CA LYS A 29 3.68 -10.66 -9.79
C LYS A 29 3.52 -9.19 -10.16
N LYS A 30 2.29 -8.78 -10.55
CA LYS A 30 2.00 -7.38 -10.90
C LYS A 30 2.19 -6.43 -9.73
N PHE A 31 1.75 -6.84 -8.53
CA PHE A 31 2.01 -6.09 -7.30
C PHE A 31 3.51 -5.91 -7.03
N LEU A 32 4.31 -6.98 -7.12
CA LEU A 32 5.76 -6.91 -6.92
C LEU A 32 6.44 -6.04 -7.98
N GLY A 33 6.03 -6.14 -9.25
CA GLY A 33 6.56 -5.31 -10.33
C GLY A 33 6.34 -3.82 -10.06
N ALA A 34 5.12 -3.43 -9.68
CA ALA A 34 4.81 -2.05 -9.34
C ALA A 34 5.54 -1.57 -8.06
N ALA A 35 5.78 -2.45 -7.09
CA ALA A 35 6.56 -2.12 -5.89
C ALA A 35 8.03 -1.83 -6.22
N LEU A 36 8.64 -2.64 -7.09
CA LEU A 36 10.01 -2.44 -7.56
C LEU A 36 10.15 -1.16 -8.37
N GLU A 37 9.19 -0.86 -9.23
CA GLU A 37 9.15 0.38 -9.99
C GLU A 37 9.00 1.61 -9.08
N LEU A 38 8.16 1.52 -8.04
CA LEU A 38 8.04 2.60 -7.05
C LEU A 38 9.36 2.83 -6.32
N ASN A 39 10.07 1.76 -5.94
CA ASN A 39 11.37 1.88 -5.29
C ASN A 39 12.37 2.62 -6.19
N GLN A 40 12.45 2.27 -7.47
CA GLN A 40 13.31 2.96 -8.44
C GLN A 40 12.92 4.44 -8.61
N ALA A 41 11.62 4.74 -8.66
CA ALA A 41 11.15 6.12 -8.75
C ALA A 41 11.51 6.96 -7.52
N LEU A 42 11.42 6.38 -6.33
CA LEU A 42 11.82 7.03 -5.08
C LEU A 42 13.33 7.23 -5.00
N GLU A 43 14.13 6.23 -5.37
CA GLU A 43 15.60 6.35 -5.43
C GLU A 43 16.02 7.48 -6.38
N ALA A 44 15.41 7.56 -7.56
CA ALA A 44 15.65 8.64 -8.51
C ALA A 44 15.25 10.01 -7.94
N ALA A 45 14.11 10.11 -7.24
CA ALA A 45 13.67 11.35 -6.61
C ALA A 45 14.63 11.82 -5.51
N VAL A 46 15.21 10.89 -4.74
CA VAL A 46 16.21 11.18 -3.70
C VAL A 46 17.52 11.67 -4.31
N ILE A 47 18.02 10.97 -5.35
CA ILE A 47 19.27 11.34 -6.04
C ILE A 47 19.13 12.69 -6.74
N ALA A 48 17.97 12.97 -7.31
CA ALA A 48 17.71 14.20 -8.06
C ALA A 48 17.42 15.44 -7.19
N GLY A 49 17.50 15.33 -5.86
CA GLY A 49 17.45 16.48 -4.96
C GLY A 49 16.18 17.32 -5.06
N THR A 50 15.02 16.68 -5.27
CA THR A 50 13.66 17.25 -5.50
C THR A 50 13.29 17.72 -6.90
N SER A 51 14.20 17.69 -7.89
CA SER A 51 13.80 17.90 -9.30
C SER A 51 14.08 16.65 -10.13
N LEU A 52 13.06 15.82 -10.34
CA LEU A 52 13.15 14.73 -11.32
C LEU A 52 13.49 15.36 -12.70
N PRO A 53 14.60 14.97 -13.36
CA PRO A 53 14.92 15.48 -14.67
C PRO A 53 13.84 15.00 -15.64
N VAL A 54 13.04 15.95 -16.12
CA VAL A 54 12.12 15.73 -17.24
C VAL A 54 12.98 15.62 -18.49
N GLY A 55 13.46 14.42 -18.78
CA GLY A 55 14.26 14.16 -19.97
C GLY A 55 15.09 12.89 -19.85
N GLU A 56 14.69 11.89 -20.62
CA GLU A 56 15.52 10.74 -21.05
C GLU A 56 15.85 9.68 -20.00
N ASN A 57 14.82 9.21 -19.29
CA ASN A 57 14.46 7.79 -19.13
C ASN A 57 13.21 7.77 -18.26
N THR A 58 12.07 7.47 -18.88
CA THR A 58 10.69 7.67 -18.39
C THR A 58 10.37 6.89 -17.13
N ILE A 59 10.89 7.34 -15.98
CA ILE A 59 10.40 6.94 -14.67
C ILE A 59 8.96 7.46 -14.55
N ARG A 60 8.00 6.56 -14.39
CA ARG A 60 6.59 6.95 -14.19
C ARG A 60 6.48 7.76 -12.91
N SER A 61 5.55 8.70 -12.90
CA SER A 61 5.29 9.50 -11.71
C SER A 61 4.86 8.60 -10.54
N PRO A 62 5.38 8.82 -9.31
CA PRO A 62 5.07 7.97 -8.16
C PRO A 62 3.58 7.78 -7.87
N ASP A 63 2.75 8.80 -8.12
CA ASP A 63 1.29 8.72 -7.92
C ASP A 63 0.63 7.67 -8.83
N LEU A 64 1.08 7.55 -10.09
CA LEU A 64 0.58 6.52 -11.02
C LEU A 64 0.99 5.13 -10.57
N ILE A 65 2.24 4.97 -10.12
CA ILE A 65 2.77 3.68 -9.65
C ILE A 65 2.04 3.26 -8.36
N ILE A 66 1.81 4.19 -7.44
CA ILE A 66 1.00 3.97 -6.23
C ILE A 66 -0.43 3.57 -6.61
N GLY A 67 -1.01 4.19 -7.63
CA GLY A 67 -2.34 3.83 -8.15
C GLY A 67 -2.40 2.36 -8.60
N ASP A 68 -1.40 1.90 -9.36
CA ASP A 68 -1.31 0.50 -9.79
C ASP A 68 -1.10 -0.45 -8.62
N LEU A 69 -0.23 -0.11 -7.66
CA LEU A 69 -0.05 -0.86 -6.43
C LEU A 69 -1.36 -1.01 -5.66
N MET A 70 -2.11 0.08 -5.52
CA MET A 70 -3.37 0.08 -4.80
C MET A 70 -4.45 -0.73 -5.50
N LYS A 71 -4.47 -0.70 -6.84
CA LYS A 71 -5.35 -1.55 -7.65
C LYS A 71 -5.03 -3.04 -7.43
N GLU A 72 -3.77 -3.45 -7.54
CA GLU A 72 -3.40 -4.86 -7.36
C GLU A 72 -3.63 -5.32 -5.92
N LEU A 73 -3.30 -4.50 -4.92
CA LEU A 73 -3.57 -4.81 -3.51
C LEU A 73 -5.07 -4.95 -3.23
N ALA A 74 -5.91 -4.12 -3.86
CA ALA A 74 -7.36 -4.22 -3.73
C ALA A 74 -7.91 -5.54 -4.28
N VAL A 75 -7.41 -6.00 -5.44
CA VAL A 75 -7.81 -7.28 -6.03
C VAL A 75 -7.30 -8.44 -5.18
N ILE A 76 -6.05 -8.39 -4.70
CA ILE A 76 -5.52 -9.39 -3.77
C ILE A 76 -6.37 -9.46 -2.49
N GLY A 77 -6.72 -8.30 -1.92
CA GLY A 77 -7.62 -8.22 -0.78
C GLY A 77 -8.97 -8.88 -1.06
N HIS A 78 -9.55 -8.66 -2.24
CA HIS A 78 -10.78 -9.35 -2.64
C HIS A 78 -10.63 -10.88 -2.68
N LEU A 79 -9.54 -11.39 -3.25
CA LEU A 79 -9.28 -12.83 -3.33
C LEU A 79 -9.06 -13.49 -1.96
N LEU A 80 -8.58 -12.73 -0.98
CA LEU A 80 -8.29 -13.19 0.37
C LEU A 80 -9.40 -12.85 1.38
N ASP A 81 -10.52 -12.28 0.93
CA ASP A 81 -11.60 -11.76 1.78
C ASP A 81 -11.12 -10.74 2.84
N ILE A 82 -10.20 -9.86 2.43
CA ILE A 82 -9.63 -8.79 3.24
C ILE A 82 -10.09 -7.44 2.70
N ASP A 83 -10.75 -6.67 3.57
CA ASP A 83 -10.98 -5.24 3.33
C ASP A 83 -9.68 -4.46 3.58
N VAL A 84 -9.04 -4.00 2.52
CA VAL A 84 -7.71 -3.36 2.57
C VAL A 84 -7.74 -2.07 3.37
N MET A 85 -8.83 -1.30 3.29
CA MET A 85 -8.97 -0.06 4.04
C MET A 85 -9.09 -0.36 5.54
N GLN A 86 -9.92 -1.36 5.90
CA GLN A 86 -10.03 -1.80 7.29
C GLN A 86 -8.72 -2.38 7.83
N ALA A 87 -7.96 -3.13 7.03
CA ALA A 87 -6.64 -3.65 7.41
C ALA A 87 -5.65 -2.51 7.71
N GLY A 88 -5.69 -1.44 6.91
CA GLY A 88 -4.95 -0.20 7.14
C GLY A 88 -5.33 0.44 8.48
N HIS A 89 -6.63 0.68 8.70
CA HIS A 89 -7.13 1.25 9.96
C HIS A 89 -6.75 0.40 11.18
N ASN A 90 -6.93 -0.91 11.10
CA ASN A 90 -6.57 -1.84 12.16
C ASN A 90 -5.08 -1.74 12.54
N THR A 91 -4.21 -1.54 11.55
CA THR A 91 -2.76 -1.37 11.77
C THR A 91 -2.47 -0.06 12.52
N LEU A 92 -3.08 1.05 12.09
CA LEU A 92 -2.91 2.36 12.73
C LEU A 92 -3.42 2.35 14.17
N ASP A 93 -4.63 1.81 14.39
CA ASP A 93 -5.25 1.71 15.70
C ASP A 93 -4.43 0.85 16.67
N ARG A 94 -3.86 -0.25 16.16
CA ARG A 94 -2.97 -1.11 16.96
C ARG A 94 -1.76 -0.33 17.45
N ARG A 95 -1.08 0.42 16.58
CA ARG A 95 0.08 1.25 16.95
C ARG A 95 -0.30 2.34 17.95
N MET A 96 -1.44 3.00 17.74
CA MET A 96 -1.93 4.01 18.69
C MET A 96 -2.23 3.42 20.07
N ARG A 97 -2.78 2.21 20.15
CA ARG A 97 -2.99 1.50 21.42
C ARG A 97 -1.67 1.15 22.10
N GLU A 98 -0.67 0.69 21.36
CA GLU A 98 0.67 0.38 21.88
C GLU A 98 1.32 1.62 22.50
N ILE A 99 1.27 2.76 21.81
CA ILE A 99 1.78 4.05 22.29
C ILE A 99 1.07 4.48 23.58
N ARG A 100 -0.26 4.45 23.62
CA ARG A 100 -1.04 4.81 24.82
C ARG A 100 -0.71 3.92 26.02
N LYS A 101 -0.51 2.61 25.80
CA LYS A 101 -0.10 1.68 26.86
C LYS A 101 1.28 2.01 27.40
N ALA A 102 2.25 2.31 26.52
CA ALA A 102 3.60 2.70 26.92
C ALA A 102 3.60 3.98 27.77
N PHE A 103 2.84 5.01 27.37
CA PHE A 103 2.66 6.23 28.16
C PHE A 103 2.05 5.95 29.52
N LYS A 104 0.97 5.17 29.60
CA LYS A 104 0.34 4.81 30.88
C LYS A 104 1.31 4.07 31.80
N ALA A 105 2.10 3.14 31.26
CA ALA A 105 3.09 2.40 32.05
C ALA A 105 4.21 3.30 32.57
N ALA A 106 4.66 4.28 31.78
CA ALA A 106 5.67 5.25 32.21
C ALA A 106 5.13 6.15 33.35
N SER A 107 3.91 6.68 33.23
CA SER A 107 3.30 7.53 34.26
C SER A 107 3.04 6.80 35.59
N VAL A 108 2.78 5.50 35.56
CA VAL A 108 2.62 4.69 36.79
C VAL A 108 3.96 4.48 37.49
N ARG A 109 5.05 4.23 36.75
CA ARG A 109 6.39 4.05 37.33
C ARG A 109 6.90 5.33 38.00
N THR A 110 6.69 6.49 37.38
CA THR A 110 7.10 7.79 37.95
C THR A 110 6.37 8.13 39.25
N ARG A 111 5.12 7.68 39.43
CA ARG A 111 4.36 7.86 40.68
C ARG A 111 4.71 6.87 41.79
N GLN A 112 5.38 5.77 41.48
CA GLN A 112 5.83 4.78 42.46
C GLN A 112 7.26 5.02 42.94
N SER A 113 7.98 5.95 42.31
CA SER A 113 9.36 6.32 42.62
C SER A 113 9.50 7.74 43.20
N ALA A 114 8.37 8.40 43.48
CA ALA A 114 8.24 9.66 44.22
C ALA A 114 7.47 9.39 45.50
#